data_AF-A0A523XYZ9-F1
#
_entry.id   AF-A0A523XYZ9-F1
#
_cell.length_a   1.000
_cell.length_b   1.000
_cell.length_c   1.000
_cell.angle_alpha   90.00
_cell.angle_beta   90.00
_cell.angle_gamma   90.00
#
_symmetry.space_group_name_H-M   'P 1'
#
loop_
_entity.id
_entity.type
_entity.pdbx_description
1 polymer ?
#
loop_
_entity_poly.entity_id
_entity_poly.type
_entity_poly.pdbx_seq_one_letter_code
_entity_poly.pdbx_strand_id
1 'polypeptide(L)'
;EERLDDFEYPTYMDKLLTTLGADVVDFPLKTQCCGGHMTQINAEAGYTLIRNLLHNANENKADAIVTLCPMCQLNLDAYQSHVNRHFKTNYNIPVLYFTQMIGLALGIEPKELGIGQEFVSAAGMVKKIGTEPRASEPAKPRRKKDEKSLPMPGKRVEG
;
A
#
# COMPACT_ATOMS: atom_id res chain seq x y z
N GLU A 1 -26.43 7.65 -14.67
CA GLU A 1 -25.15 7.13 -14.16
C GLU A 1 -24.84 7.84 -12.85
N GLU A 2 -25.06 7.16 -11.72
CA GLU A 2 -24.65 7.70 -10.42
C GLU A 2 -23.15 7.48 -10.27
N ARG A 3 -22.41 8.58 -10.17
CA ARG A 3 -20.97 8.55 -9.87
C ARG A 3 -20.77 7.97 -8.48
N LEU A 4 -19.77 7.11 -8.36
CA LEU A 4 -19.39 6.51 -7.09
C LEU A 4 -18.95 7.60 -6.09
N ASP A 5 -17.99 8.47 -6.42
CA ASP A 5 -17.43 9.47 -5.47
C ASP A 5 -17.20 10.84 -6.12
N ASP A 6 -16.84 11.82 -5.28
CA ASP A 6 -16.31 13.12 -5.72
C ASP A 6 -14.83 12.99 -6.15
N PHE A 7 -14.44 13.68 -7.22
CA PHE A 7 -13.05 13.62 -7.73
C PHE A 7 -12.11 14.58 -7.03
N GLU A 8 -12.63 15.71 -6.55
CA GLU A 8 -11.86 16.73 -5.84
C GLU A 8 -11.77 16.40 -4.34
N TYR A 9 -12.86 15.84 -3.79
CA TYR A 9 -12.96 15.47 -2.37
C TYR A 9 -13.40 14.01 -2.17
N PRO A 10 -12.63 13.02 -2.67
CA PRO A 10 -12.98 11.61 -2.52
C PRO A 10 -12.97 11.18 -1.05
N THR A 11 -13.97 10.38 -0.65
CA THR A 11 -14.16 9.93 0.74
C THR A 11 -14.21 8.42 0.90
N TYR A 12 -14.33 7.63 -0.18
CA TYR A 12 -14.49 6.19 -0.03
C TYR A 12 -13.31 5.48 0.58
N MET A 13 -12.09 5.85 0.21
CA MET A 13 -10.90 5.23 0.79
C MET A 13 -10.86 5.49 2.31
N ASP A 14 -11.21 6.69 2.73
CA ASP A 14 -11.26 7.04 4.16
C ASP A 14 -12.33 6.23 4.87
N LYS A 15 -13.53 6.17 4.29
CA LYS A 15 -14.64 5.39 4.85
C LYS A 15 -14.27 3.93 4.96
N LEU A 16 -13.60 3.38 3.94
CA LEU A 16 -13.08 2.01 3.97
C LEU A 16 -12.10 1.84 5.12
N LEU A 17 -11.03 2.63 5.19
CA LEU A 17 -10.01 2.51 6.23
C LEU A 17 -10.58 2.72 7.65
N THR A 18 -11.46 3.70 7.81
CA THR A 18 -12.18 3.94 9.07
C THR A 18 -13.05 2.73 9.46
N THR A 19 -13.73 2.11 8.49
CA THR A 19 -14.53 0.90 8.74
C THR A 19 -13.66 -0.30 9.15
N LEU A 20 -12.43 -0.38 8.63
CA LEU A 20 -11.45 -1.37 9.05
C LEU A 20 -10.83 -1.08 10.43
N GLY A 21 -11.17 0.06 11.05
CA GLY A 21 -10.70 0.47 12.38
C GLY A 21 -9.42 1.30 12.37
N ALA A 22 -9.00 1.83 11.22
CA ALA A 22 -7.86 2.74 11.14
C ALA A 22 -8.28 4.20 11.39
N ASP A 23 -7.44 4.96 12.09
CA ASP A 23 -7.58 6.41 12.21
C ASP A 23 -7.05 7.07 10.94
N VAL A 24 -7.95 7.63 10.14
CA VAL A 24 -7.58 8.30 8.88
C VAL A 24 -7.13 9.72 9.16
N VAL A 25 -5.85 9.98 8.90
CA VAL A 25 -5.26 11.32 8.97
C VAL A 25 -5.77 12.16 7.81
N ASP A 26 -6.44 13.27 8.11
CA ASP A 26 -6.80 14.27 7.10
C ASP A 26 -5.59 15.12 6.75
N PHE A 27 -5.35 15.34 5.45
CA PHE A 27 -4.21 16.12 4.99
C PHE A 27 -4.40 16.82 3.65
N PRO A 28 -3.79 18.01 3.47
CA PRO A 28 -4.07 18.89 2.32
C PRO A 28 -3.61 18.35 0.94
N LEU A 29 -2.79 17.31 0.90
CA LEU A 29 -2.25 16.76 -0.36
C LEU A 29 -2.85 15.40 -0.71
N LYS A 30 -4.00 15.05 -0.13
CA LYS A 30 -4.61 13.73 -0.24
C LYS A 30 -4.94 13.29 -1.68
N THR A 31 -5.25 14.23 -2.56
CA THR A 31 -5.55 13.97 -3.99
C THR A 31 -4.36 14.21 -4.92
N GLN A 32 -3.19 14.52 -4.39
CA GLN A 32 -1.99 14.76 -5.22
C GLN A 32 -1.43 13.47 -5.81
N CYS A 33 -0.97 13.56 -7.06
CA CYS A 33 -0.39 12.44 -7.78
C CYS A 33 1.03 12.13 -7.29
N CYS A 34 1.38 10.84 -7.23
CA CYS A 34 2.75 10.38 -6.93
C CYS A 34 3.76 10.63 -8.09
N GLY A 35 3.30 11.16 -9.22
CA GLY A 35 4.10 11.38 -10.41
C GLY A 35 4.20 10.20 -11.38
N GLY A 36 3.61 9.02 -11.09
CA GLY A 36 3.62 7.89 -12.02
C GLY A 36 5.02 7.56 -12.55
N HIS A 37 5.24 7.66 -13.87
CA HIS A 37 6.54 7.40 -14.51
C HIS A 37 7.52 8.59 -14.51
N MET A 38 7.21 9.69 -13.81
CA MET A 38 8.07 10.87 -13.79
C MET A 38 9.47 10.58 -13.23
N THR A 39 9.61 9.60 -12.33
CA THR A 39 10.94 9.17 -11.84
C THR A 39 11.87 8.65 -12.95
N GLN A 40 11.32 8.22 -14.10
CA GLN A 40 12.09 7.81 -15.28
C GLN A 40 12.27 8.95 -16.30
N ILE A 41 11.27 9.82 -16.43
CA ILE A 41 11.24 10.88 -17.47
C ILE A 41 11.96 12.14 -16.98
N ASN A 42 11.66 12.58 -15.77
CA ASN A 42 12.27 13.73 -15.11
C ASN A 42 12.32 13.44 -13.61
N ALA A 43 13.44 12.85 -13.18
CA ALA A 43 13.63 12.38 -11.82
C ALA A 43 13.44 13.48 -10.77
N GLU A 44 13.87 14.71 -11.02
CA GLU A 44 13.72 15.83 -10.08
C GLU A 44 12.25 16.18 -9.83
N ALA A 45 11.46 16.27 -10.91
CA ALA A 45 10.02 16.48 -10.80
C ALA A 45 9.34 15.30 -10.09
N GLY A 46 9.70 14.07 -10.45
CA GLY A 46 9.19 12.85 -9.80
C GLY A 46 9.49 12.82 -8.30
N TYR A 47 10.74 13.07 -7.91
CA TYR A 47 11.14 13.10 -6.50
C TYR A 47 10.45 14.22 -5.73
N THR A 48 10.21 15.38 -6.36
CA THR A 48 9.48 16.48 -5.72
C THR A 48 8.04 16.08 -5.38
N LEU A 49 7.34 15.43 -6.30
CA LEU A 49 5.96 14.95 -6.09
C LEU A 49 5.90 13.91 -4.97
N ILE A 50 6.81 12.92 -5.01
CA ILE A 50 6.91 11.88 -3.97
C ILE A 50 7.24 12.51 -2.61
N ARG A 51 8.20 13.45 -2.56
CA ARG A 51 8.59 14.16 -1.33
C ARG A 51 7.41 14.86 -0.70
N ASN A 52 6.57 15.53 -1.47
CA ASN A 52 5.45 16.29 -0.92
C ASN A 52 4.46 15.37 -0.16
N LEU A 53 4.20 14.18 -0.68
CA LEU A 53 3.37 13.16 -0.03
C LEU A 53 4.05 12.59 1.23
N LEU A 54 5.33 12.20 1.13
CA LEU A 54 6.09 11.66 2.27
C LEU A 54 6.27 12.67 3.40
N HIS A 55 6.59 13.93 3.04
CA HIS A 55 6.73 15.03 3.98
C HIS A 55 5.43 15.22 4.75
N ASN A 56 4.31 15.30 4.04
CA ASN A 56 3.04 15.51 4.68
C ASN A 56 2.64 14.35 5.61
N ALA A 57 2.84 13.10 5.17
CA ALA A 57 2.61 11.93 6.02
C ALA A 57 3.50 11.95 7.28
N ASN A 58 4.76 12.39 7.15
CA ASN A 58 5.68 12.54 8.28
C ASN A 58 5.24 13.63 9.26
N GLU A 59 4.89 14.82 8.76
CA GLU A 59 4.47 15.95 9.60
C GLU A 59 3.20 15.64 10.39
N ASN A 60 2.27 14.89 9.77
CA ASN A 60 1.05 14.44 10.43
C ASN A 60 1.23 13.12 11.21
N LYS A 61 2.46 12.62 11.36
CA LYS A 61 2.82 11.44 12.15
C LYS A 61 2.04 10.18 11.75
N ALA A 62 1.77 10.00 10.46
CA ALA A 62 1.09 8.81 9.96
C ALA A 62 1.95 7.55 10.19
N ASP A 63 1.32 6.47 10.65
CA ASP A 63 2.00 5.18 10.87
C ASP A 63 2.32 4.43 9.57
N ALA A 64 1.53 4.68 8.52
CA ALA A 64 1.72 4.14 7.18
C ALA A 64 0.97 4.99 6.15
N ILE A 65 1.35 4.86 4.87
CA ILE A 65 0.57 5.36 3.74
C ILE A 65 -0.13 4.18 3.07
N VAL A 66 -1.43 4.30 2.83
CA VAL A 66 -2.20 3.27 2.12
C VAL A 66 -2.50 3.74 0.70
N THR A 67 -2.27 2.87 -0.27
CA THR A 67 -2.40 3.18 -1.70
C THR A 67 -3.37 2.23 -2.40
N LEU A 68 -3.98 2.72 -3.48
CA LEU A 68 -4.87 1.95 -4.37
C LEU A 68 -4.31 1.73 -5.77
N CYS A 69 -3.11 2.25 -6.02
CA CYS A 69 -2.46 2.18 -7.32
C CYS A 69 -1.08 1.56 -7.13
N PRO A 70 -0.75 0.46 -7.83
CA PRO A 70 0.56 -0.18 -7.72
C PRO A 70 1.73 0.77 -8.02
N MET A 71 1.52 1.74 -8.93
CA MET A 71 2.52 2.77 -9.21
C MET A 71 2.71 3.73 -8.04
N CYS A 72 1.64 4.09 -7.32
CA CYS A 72 1.77 4.89 -6.10
C CYS A 72 2.55 4.13 -5.04
N GLN A 73 2.26 2.83 -4.85
CA GLN A 73 3.00 1.99 -3.92
C GLN A 73 4.49 1.95 -4.27
N LEU A 74 4.83 1.63 -5.52
CA LEU A 74 6.22 1.58 -5.99
C LEU A 74 6.93 2.92 -5.76
N ASN A 75 6.30 4.03 -6.13
CA ASN A 75 6.90 5.36 -6.03
C ASN A 75 7.13 5.79 -4.59
N LEU A 76 6.15 5.59 -3.72
CA LEU A 76 6.24 6.01 -2.33
C LEU A 76 7.08 5.06 -1.48
N ASP A 77 7.22 3.78 -1.86
CA ASP A 77 7.99 2.79 -1.10
C ASP A 77 9.46 2.75 -1.57
N ALA A 78 9.69 2.41 -2.84
CA ALA A 78 11.03 2.13 -3.36
C ALA A 78 11.93 3.38 -3.48
N TYR A 79 11.33 4.55 -3.74
CA TYR A 79 12.09 5.77 -3.99
C TYR A 79 12.32 6.64 -2.75
N GLN A 80 11.90 6.25 -1.53
CA GLN A 80 12.17 7.03 -0.32
C GLN A 80 13.66 7.29 -0.13
N SER A 81 14.51 6.28 -0.37
CA SER A 81 15.97 6.41 -0.30
C SER A 81 16.53 7.46 -1.27
N HIS A 82 15.97 7.53 -2.48
CA HIS A 82 16.36 8.48 -3.51
C HIS A 82 15.90 9.90 -3.14
N VAL A 83 14.67 10.05 -2.69
CA VAL A 83 14.10 11.31 -2.17
C VAL A 83 14.92 11.82 -1.00
N ASN A 84 15.22 10.95 -0.03
CA ASN A 84 16.04 11.27 1.14
C ASN A 84 17.43 11.75 0.76
N ARG A 85 18.10 11.05 -0.16
CA ARG A 85 19.41 11.48 -0.66
C ARG A 85 19.35 12.81 -1.41
N HIS A 86 18.32 13.01 -2.24
CA HIS A 86 18.20 14.20 -3.08
C HIS A 86 17.86 15.46 -2.26
N PHE A 87 16.92 15.37 -1.32
CA PHE A 87 16.45 16.50 -0.53
C PHE A 87 17.07 16.59 0.88
N LYS A 88 17.97 15.68 1.23
CA LYS A 88 18.60 15.58 2.57
C LYS A 88 17.56 15.40 3.68
N THR A 89 16.56 14.55 3.42
CA THR A 89 15.51 14.15 4.37
C THR A 89 15.76 12.74 4.91
N ASN A 90 14.95 12.27 5.86
CA ASN A 90 15.05 10.94 6.44
C ASN A 90 13.67 10.29 6.64
N TYR A 91 12.85 10.28 5.60
CA TYR A 91 11.56 9.59 5.62
C TYR A 91 11.76 8.08 5.66
N ASN A 92 10.98 7.42 6.50
CA ASN A 92 10.98 5.97 6.66
C ASN A 92 9.56 5.52 7.03
N ILE A 93 8.62 5.76 6.12
CA ILE A 93 7.19 5.51 6.34
C ILE A 93 6.78 4.25 5.55
N PRO A 94 6.21 3.22 6.19
CA PRO A 94 5.73 2.05 5.48
C PRO A 94 4.61 2.41 4.48
N VAL A 95 4.61 1.75 3.32
CA VAL A 95 3.59 1.96 2.28
C VAL A 95 2.89 0.65 1.96
N LEU A 96 1.58 0.60 2.20
CA LEU A 96 0.75 -0.58 2.03
C LEU A 96 -0.21 -0.39 0.86
N TYR A 97 -0.58 -1.51 0.24
CA TYR A 97 -1.70 -1.57 -0.67
C TYR A 97 -3.00 -1.78 0.13
N PHE A 98 -4.10 -1.16 -0.29
CA PHE A 98 -5.35 -1.19 0.49
C PHE A 98 -5.89 -2.60 0.75
N THR A 99 -5.64 -3.57 -0.14
CA THR A 99 -6.06 -4.96 0.09
C THR A 99 -5.29 -5.63 1.21
N GLN A 100 -4.06 -5.19 1.51
CA GLN A 100 -3.32 -5.67 2.69
C GLN A 100 -4.02 -5.19 3.96
N MET A 101 -4.52 -3.95 3.99
CA MET A 101 -5.32 -3.45 5.12
C MET A 101 -6.63 -4.23 5.31
N ILE A 102 -7.32 -4.52 4.20
CA ILE A 102 -8.52 -5.36 4.24
C ILE A 102 -8.18 -6.75 4.79
N GLY A 103 -7.10 -7.37 4.31
CA GLY A 103 -6.65 -8.67 4.79
C GLY A 103 -6.33 -8.69 6.28
N LEU A 104 -5.63 -7.67 6.77
CA LEU A 104 -5.32 -7.52 8.20
C LEU A 104 -6.60 -7.42 9.04
N ALA A 105 -7.57 -6.63 8.61
CA ALA A 105 -8.86 -6.48 9.29
C ALA A 105 -9.71 -7.77 9.25
N LEU A 106 -9.54 -8.61 8.23
CA LEU A 106 -10.16 -9.93 8.14
C LEU A 106 -9.44 -11.01 8.96
N GLY A 107 -8.35 -10.67 9.66
CA GLY A 107 -7.58 -11.60 10.48
C GLY A 107 -6.68 -12.53 9.66
N ILE A 108 -6.31 -12.14 8.43
CA ILE A 108 -5.29 -12.87 7.66
C ILE A 108 -3.92 -12.56 8.26
N GLU A 109 -3.10 -13.59 8.44
CA GLU A 109 -1.76 -13.47 9.00
C GLU A 109 -0.90 -12.47 8.21
N PRO A 110 -0.20 -11.51 8.86
CA PRO A 110 0.59 -10.48 8.18
C PRO A 110 1.59 -11.05 7.17
N LYS A 111 2.17 -12.22 7.48
CA LYS A 111 3.12 -12.91 6.60
C LYS A 111 2.49 -13.36 5.28
N GLU A 112 1.23 -13.80 5.30
CA GLU A 112 0.51 -14.20 4.07
C GLU A 112 0.15 -13.00 3.19
N LEU A 113 -0.03 -11.83 3.81
CA LEU A 113 -0.26 -10.55 3.14
C LEU A 113 1.03 -9.89 2.61
N GLY A 114 2.17 -10.55 2.78
CA GLY A 114 3.48 -10.03 2.36
C GLY A 114 4.01 -8.90 3.23
N ILE A 115 3.43 -8.68 4.43
CA ILE A 115 3.89 -7.62 5.33
C ILE A 115 5.34 -7.87 5.76
N GLY A 116 6.15 -6.82 5.65
CA GLY A 116 7.58 -6.84 5.90
C GLY A 116 8.43 -7.14 4.65
N GLN A 117 7.81 -7.38 3.49
CA GLN A 117 8.50 -7.50 2.20
C GLN A 117 8.56 -6.16 1.44
N GLU A 118 7.92 -5.12 1.96
CA GLU A 118 8.02 -3.75 1.45
C GLU A 118 9.46 -3.21 1.57
N PHE A 119 9.83 -2.21 0.76
CA PHE A 119 11.15 -1.56 0.86
C PHE A 119 11.30 -0.87 2.22
N VAL A 120 10.23 -0.26 2.73
CA VAL A 120 10.12 0.21 4.11
C VAL A 120 9.18 -0.71 4.88
N SER A 121 9.75 -1.58 5.72
CA SER A 121 9.02 -2.64 6.42
C SER A 121 7.86 -2.11 7.28
N ALA A 122 6.64 -2.60 7.02
CA ALA A 122 5.46 -2.33 7.84
C ALA A 122 5.35 -3.19 9.11
N ALA A 123 6.31 -4.07 9.39
CA ALA A 123 6.25 -4.99 10.53
C ALA A 123 6.17 -4.26 11.89
N GLY A 124 6.79 -3.08 12.00
CA GLY A 124 6.70 -2.25 13.21
C GLY A 124 5.30 -1.67 13.42
N MET A 125 4.62 -1.30 12.34
CA MET A 125 3.25 -0.78 12.36
C MET A 125 2.26 -1.86 12.80
N VAL A 126 2.38 -3.08 12.25
CA VAL A 126 1.46 -4.19 12.60
C VAL A 126 1.49 -4.52 14.09
N LYS A 127 2.63 -4.38 14.77
CA LYS A 127 2.72 -4.59 16.23
C LYS A 127 1.88 -3.60 17.05
N LYS A 128 1.57 -2.41 16.48
CA LYS A 128 0.70 -1.42 17.10
C LYS A 128 -0.79 -1.76 16.91
N ILE A 129 -1.10 -2.53 15.87
CA ILE A 129 -2.45 -3.01 15.60
C ILE A 129 -2.69 -4.22 16.48
N GLY A 130 -3.72 -4.17 17.33
CA GLY A 130 -4.21 -5.34 18.05
C GLY A 130 -4.81 -6.34 17.07
N THR A 131 -4.00 -7.19 16.45
CA THR A 131 -4.47 -8.30 15.62
C THR A 131 -4.91 -9.44 16.53
N GLU A 132 -5.93 -9.21 17.37
CA GLU A 132 -6.65 -10.34 17.94
C GLU A 132 -7.48 -10.94 16.81
N PRO A 133 -7.16 -12.17 16.35
CA PRO A 133 -7.93 -12.77 15.29
C PRO A 133 -9.33 -13.02 15.82
N ARG A 134 -10.34 -12.36 15.26
CA ARG A 134 -11.70 -12.89 15.35
C ARG A 134 -11.65 -14.22 14.62
N ALA A 135 -11.67 -15.32 15.37
CA ALA A 135 -11.45 -16.68 14.90
C ALA A 135 -11.95 -16.88 13.46
N SER A 136 -11.03 -16.88 12.51
CA SER A 136 -11.34 -17.20 11.13
C SER A 136 -11.51 -18.71 11.04
N GLU A 137 -12.57 -19.16 10.37
CA GLU A 137 -12.71 -20.58 10.06
C GLU A 137 -11.45 -21.06 9.32
N PRO A 138 -10.90 -22.24 9.67
CA PRO A 138 -9.67 -22.72 9.06
C PRO A 138 -9.80 -22.77 7.54
N ALA A 139 -8.82 -22.17 6.85
CA ALA A 139 -8.78 -22.12 5.40
C ALA A 139 -8.98 -23.53 4.83
N LYS A 140 -10.03 -23.69 4.00
CA LYS A 140 -10.33 -24.98 3.37
C LYS A 140 -9.10 -25.45 2.58
N PRO A 141 -8.68 -26.72 2.73
CA PRO A 141 -7.51 -27.23 2.04
C PRO A 141 -7.67 -27.01 0.53
N ARG A 142 -6.61 -26.48 -0.10
CA ARG A 142 -6.54 -26.28 -1.54
C ARG A 142 -7.00 -27.55 -2.25
N ARG A 143 -8.09 -27.44 -3.03
CA ARG A 143 -8.60 -28.55 -3.86
C ARG A 143 -7.44 -29.11 -4.69
N LYS A 144 -7.24 -30.42 -4.64
CA LYS A 144 -6.32 -31.10 -5.55
C LYS A 144 -6.76 -30.79 -6.98
N LYS A 145 -5.77 -30.49 -7.84
CA LYS A 145 -5.99 -30.19 -9.26
C LYS A 145 -6.71 -31.37 -9.91
N ASP A 146 -7.94 -31.16 -10.38
CA ASP A 146 -8.65 -32.18 -11.15
C ASP A 146 -7.89 -32.44 -12.45
N GLU A 147 -7.75 -33.70 -12.85
CA GLU A 147 -7.04 -34.11 -14.07
C GLU A 147 -7.64 -33.50 -15.35
N LYS A 148 -8.92 -33.11 -15.28
CA LYS A 148 -9.67 -32.41 -16.33
C LYS A 148 -9.48 -30.88 -16.33
N SER A 149 -8.73 -30.33 -15.37
CA SER A 149 -8.46 -28.90 -15.30
C SER A 149 -7.48 -28.52 -16.40
N LEU A 150 -7.76 -27.41 -17.10
CA LEU A 150 -6.85 -26.86 -18.09
C LEU A 150 -5.43 -26.71 -17.51
N PRO A 151 -4.38 -27.18 -18.21
CA PRO A 151 -3.02 -26.99 -17.75
C PRO A 151 -2.70 -25.49 -17.71
N MET A 152 -2.22 -25.00 -16.56
CA MET A 152 -1.54 -23.71 -16.52
C MET A 152 -0.38 -23.75 -17.51
N PRO A 153 -0.15 -22.67 -18.29
CA PRO A 153 1.07 -22.55 -19.07
C PRO A 153 2.27 -22.75 -18.15
N GLY A 154 3.16 -23.67 -18.51
CA GLY A 154 4.40 -23.87 -17.76
C GLY A 154 5.21 -22.57 -17.72
N LYS A 155 6.03 -22.40 -16.67
CA LYS A 155 7.04 -21.34 -16.66
C LYS A 155 7.85 -21.49 -17.95
N ARG A 156 7.89 -20.44 -18.78
CA ARG A 156 8.78 -20.40 -19.94
C ARG A 156 10.19 -20.68 -19.42
N VAL A 157 10.78 -21.78 -19.88
CA VAL A 157 12.19 -22.05 -19.67
C VAL A 157 12.90 -21.08 -20.59
N GLU A 158 13.59 -20.10 -20.00
CA GLU A 158 14.47 -19.20 -20.75
C GLU A 158 15.59 -20.05 -21.35
N GLY A 159 15.73 -19.95 -22.67
CA GLY A 159 16.89 -20.44 -23.44
C GLY A 159 17.76 -19.27 -23.83
#